data_AF-A0AA39G485-F1
#
_entry.id   AF-A0AA39G485-F1
#
_cell.length_a   1.000
_cell.length_b   1.000
_cell.length_c   1.000
_cell.angle_alpha   90.00
_cell.angle_beta   90.00
_cell.angle_gamma   90.00
#
_symmetry.space_group_name_H-M   'P 1'
#
loop_
_entity.id
_entity.type
_entity.pdbx_description
1 polymer ?
#
loop_
_entity_poly.entity_id
_entity_poly.type
_entity_poly.pdbx_seq_one_letter_code
_entity_poly.pdbx_strand_id
1 'polypeptide(L)'
;MLNIIWNYFKEQLVGRILVEIFRGAVDDETELNVAEVMQPIYKLVNDTDANVRQELVEQLPHVAMICQEAPERFGNVFSNHLIRIIVNFHHDDDQQVRQSTHVALLKIIERGLLDKESAEFIVAPTLLRMPLLPAKLEFHRAIDCHWKQSTVSPIRVVVMW
;
A
#
# COMPACT_ATOMS: atom_id res chain seq x y z
N MET A 1 -2.92 11.81 29.77
CA MET A 1 -3.53 10.45 29.78
C MET A 1 -4.70 10.36 28.80
N LEU A 2 -5.74 11.23 28.91
CA LEU A 2 -6.87 11.24 27.95
C LEU A 2 -6.47 11.53 26.49
N ASN A 3 -5.54 12.46 26.22
CA ASN A 3 -5.08 12.74 24.85
C ASN A 3 -4.29 11.57 24.23
N ILE A 4 -3.57 10.79 25.06
CA ILE A 4 -2.82 9.61 24.58
C ILE A 4 -3.79 8.48 24.24
N ILE A 5 -4.80 8.27 25.08
CA ILE A 5 -5.86 7.28 24.83
C ILE A 5 -6.68 7.69 23.59
N TRP A 6 -7.04 8.97 23.46
CA TRP A 6 -7.79 9.47 22.30
C TRP A 6 -6.99 9.40 21.00
N ASN A 7 -5.69 9.72 21.01
CA ASN A 7 -4.83 9.53 19.86
C ASN A 7 -4.69 8.05 19.51
N TYR A 8 -4.44 7.18 20.48
CA TYR A 8 -4.40 5.73 20.27
C TYR A 8 -5.69 5.17 19.65
N PHE A 9 -6.85 5.65 20.11
CA PHE A 9 -8.14 5.25 19.51
C PHE A 9 -8.33 5.80 18.11
N LYS A 10 -7.95 7.05 17.84
CA LYS A 10 -8.00 7.64 16.49
C LYS A 10 -7.10 6.92 15.51
N GLU A 11 -5.86 6.65 15.92
CA GLU A 11 -4.87 5.88 15.18
C GLU A 11 -5.48 4.53 14.81
N GLN A 12 -5.94 3.75 15.80
CA GLN A 12 -6.52 2.43 15.59
C GLN A 12 -7.83 2.39 14.78
N LEU A 13 -8.64 3.45 14.80
CA LEU A 13 -9.91 3.51 14.07
C LEU A 13 -9.70 3.77 12.58
N VAL A 14 -8.80 4.68 12.24
CA VAL A 14 -8.69 5.22 10.87
C VAL A 14 -8.37 4.12 9.86
N GLY A 15 -7.38 3.28 10.17
CA GLY A 15 -6.98 2.21 9.29
C GLY A 15 -7.99 1.04 9.27
N ARG A 16 -8.58 0.70 10.42
CA ARG A 16 -9.60 -0.35 10.52
C ARG A 16 -10.88 -0.01 9.79
N ILE A 17 -11.34 1.24 9.88
CA ILE A 17 -12.51 1.72 9.15
C ILE A 17 -12.32 1.51 7.65
N LEU A 18 -11.10 1.68 7.13
CA LEU A 18 -10.85 1.42 5.71
C LEU A 18 -11.09 -0.05 5.35
N VAL A 19 -10.50 -0.95 6.14
CA VAL A 19 -10.65 -2.39 5.94
C VAL A 19 -12.12 -2.79 6.08
N GLU A 20 -12.84 -2.23 7.05
CA GLU A 20 -14.26 -2.47 7.28
C GLU A 20 -15.14 -1.98 6.13
N ILE A 21 -14.88 -0.79 5.57
CA ILE A 21 -15.63 -0.25 4.42
C ILE A 21 -15.46 -1.18 3.20
N PHE A 22 -14.23 -1.54 2.86
CA PHE A 22 -13.97 -2.40 1.70
C PHE A 22 -14.48 -3.83 1.92
N ARG A 23 -14.30 -4.37 3.13
CA ARG A 23 -14.79 -5.71 3.46
C ARG A 23 -16.32 -5.76 3.49
N GLY A 24 -16.97 -4.77 4.11
CA GLY A 24 -18.43 -4.65 4.12
C GLY A 24 -19.01 -4.53 2.72
N ALA A 25 -18.32 -3.84 1.80
CA ALA A 25 -18.74 -3.80 0.40
C ALA A 25 -18.68 -5.16 -0.31
N VAL A 26 -17.69 -5.99 0.01
CA VAL A 26 -17.64 -7.38 -0.47
C VAL A 26 -18.77 -8.20 0.16
N ASP A 27 -18.89 -8.15 1.49
CA ASP A 27 -19.79 -9.00 2.26
C ASP A 27 -21.27 -8.70 1.98
N ASP A 28 -21.62 -7.41 1.83
CA ASP A 28 -22.98 -6.94 1.52
C ASP A 28 -23.25 -6.85 0.01
N GLU A 29 -22.28 -7.23 -0.82
CA GLU A 29 -22.33 -7.13 -2.28
C GLU A 29 -22.64 -5.72 -2.81
N THR A 30 -22.23 -4.67 -2.10
CA THR A 30 -22.52 -3.27 -2.46
C THR A 30 -21.45 -2.64 -3.36
N GLU A 31 -21.86 -1.75 -4.25
CA GLU A 31 -20.92 -0.93 -5.03
C GLU A 31 -20.39 0.23 -4.16
N LEU A 32 -19.06 0.35 -4.06
CA LEU A 32 -18.44 1.52 -3.43
C LEU A 32 -18.26 2.64 -4.43
N ASN A 33 -18.66 3.84 -4.03
CA ASN A 33 -18.17 5.05 -4.68
C ASN A 33 -16.71 5.28 -4.25
N VAL A 34 -15.78 4.72 -5.04
CA VAL A 34 -14.33 4.83 -4.81
C VAL A 34 -13.89 6.27 -4.60
N ALA A 35 -14.43 7.22 -5.39
CA ALA A 35 -14.03 8.62 -5.27
C ALA A 35 -14.36 9.17 -3.87
N GLU A 36 -15.56 8.88 -3.36
CA GLU A 36 -15.98 9.30 -2.01
C GLU A 36 -15.17 8.62 -0.90
N VAL A 37 -14.90 7.33 -1.03
CA VAL A 37 -14.10 6.57 -0.05
C VAL A 37 -12.64 7.05 -0.04
N MET A 38 -12.08 7.42 -1.19
CA MET A 38 -10.69 7.88 -1.29
C MET A 38 -10.47 9.32 -0.79
N GLN A 39 -11.48 10.20 -0.84
CA GLN A 39 -11.37 11.57 -0.33
C GLN A 39 -10.86 11.70 1.11
N PRO A 40 -11.43 11.00 2.11
CA PRO A 40 -10.91 11.05 3.48
C PRO A 40 -9.51 10.45 3.59
N ILE A 41 -9.18 9.42 2.79
CA ILE A 41 -7.83 8.83 2.77
C ILE A 41 -6.79 9.87 2.38
N TYR A 42 -7.04 10.66 1.34
CA TYR A 42 -6.11 11.69 0.89
C TYR A 42 -5.85 12.78 1.94
N LYS A 43 -6.80 13.03 2.85
CA LYS A 43 -6.58 13.93 4.00
C LYS A 43 -5.62 13.30 5.00
N LEU A 44 -5.78 12.01 5.27
CA LEU A 44 -4.95 11.26 6.22
C LEU A 44 -3.51 11.06 5.73
N VAL A 45 -3.29 10.98 4.42
CA VAL A 45 -1.95 10.94 3.83
C VAL A 45 -1.09 12.13 4.26
N ASN A 46 -1.70 13.30 4.48
CA ASN A 46 -1.03 14.52 4.89
C ASN A 46 -1.36 14.91 6.34
N ASP A 47 -1.81 13.96 7.16
CA ASP A 47 -2.11 14.25 8.56
C ASP A 47 -0.83 14.72 9.28
N THR A 48 -0.96 15.70 10.17
CA THR A 48 0.17 16.20 10.96
C THR A 48 0.69 15.16 11.95
N ASP A 49 -0.16 14.23 12.38
CA ASP A 49 0.18 13.17 13.31
C ASP A 49 0.83 11.98 12.58
N ALA A 50 2.09 11.70 12.90
CA ALA A 50 2.86 10.62 12.29
C ALA A 50 2.24 9.24 12.57
N ASN A 51 1.61 9.04 13.73
CA ASN A 51 0.99 7.76 14.07
C ASN A 51 -0.24 7.48 13.19
N VAL A 52 -0.99 8.52 12.82
CA VAL A 52 -2.12 8.39 11.88
C VAL A 52 -1.63 7.98 10.50
N ARG A 53 -0.54 8.60 10.01
CA ARG A 53 0.09 8.23 8.73
C ARG A 53 0.68 6.82 8.77
N GLN A 54 1.28 6.44 9.90
CA GLN A 54 1.83 5.11 10.13
C GLN A 54 0.74 4.04 10.10
N GLU A 55 -0.34 4.22 10.86
CA GLU A 55 -1.45 3.25 10.83
C GLU A 55 -2.03 3.14 9.41
N LEU A 56 -2.23 4.28 8.73
CA LEU A 56 -2.76 4.26 7.37
C LEU A 56 -1.90 3.35 6.48
N VAL A 57 -0.58 3.54 6.44
CA VAL A 57 0.28 2.72 5.58
C VAL A 57 0.30 1.24 6.00
N GLU A 58 0.14 0.93 7.29
CA GLU A 58 0.05 -0.45 7.79
C GLU A 58 -1.23 -1.17 7.31
N GLN A 59 -2.34 -0.45 7.12
CA GLN A 59 -3.60 -1.04 6.68
C GLN A 59 -3.78 -1.13 5.16
N LEU A 60 -3.07 -0.30 4.37
CA LEU A 60 -3.21 -0.31 2.90
C LEU A 60 -2.95 -1.69 2.25
N PRO A 61 -2.01 -2.54 2.70
CA PRO A 61 -1.87 -3.89 2.19
C PRO A 61 -3.10 -4.78 2.42
N HIS A 62 -3.83 -4.57 3.51
CA HIS A 62 -5.05 -5.33 3.81
C HIS A 62 -6.18 -4.96 2.86
N VAL A 63 -6.31 -3.67 2.59
CA VAL A 63 -7.29 -3.14 1.63
C VAL A 63 -6.98 -3.64 0.21
N ALA A 64 -5.70 -3.67 -0.17
CA ALA A 64 -5.27 -4.21 -1.45
C ALA A 64 -5.62 -5.69 -1.64
N MET A 65 -5.49 -6.52 -0.58
CA MET A 65 -5.93 -7.91 -0.61
C MET A 65 -7.44 -8.02 -0.83
N ILE A 66 -8.25 -7.21 -0.13
CA ILE A 66 -9.71 -7.17 -0.33
C ILE A 66 -10.05 -6.79 -1.78
N CYS A 67 -9.33 -5.82 -2.35
CA CYS A 67 -9.54 -5.41 -3.73
C CYS A 67 -9.30 -6.54 -4.74
N GLN A 68 -8.30 -7.40 -4.47
CA GLN A 68 -7.99 -8.55 -5.31
C GLN A 68 -9.01 -9.69 -5.19
N GLU A 69 -9.70 -9.82 -4.05
CA GLU A 69 -10.73 -10.84 -3.84
C GLU A 69 -12.00 -10.58 -4.69
N ALA A 70 -12.29 -9.32 -5.00
CA ALA A 70 -13.45 -8.90 -5.81
C ALA A 70 -13.08 -7.81 -6.85
N PRO A 71 -12.25 -8.14 -7.86
CA PRO A 71 -11.71 -7.17 -8.81
C PRO A 71 -12.80 -6.49 -9.66
N GLU A 72 -13.91 -7.16 -9.91
CA GLU A 72 -15.08 -6.60 -10.61
C GLU A 72 -15.75 -5.46 -9.84
N ARG A 73 -15.60 -5.42 -8.51
CA ARG A 73 -16.19 -4.39 -7.63
C ARG A 73 -15.29 -3.17 -7.48
N PHE A 74 -13.99 -3.41 -7.33
CA PHE A 74 -13.03 -2.36 -6.99
C PHE A 74 -12.20 -1.91 -8.20
N GLY A 75 -12.28 -2.61 -9.33
CA GLY A 75 -11.56 -2.28 -10.56
C GLY A 75 -10.08 -2.00 -10.30
N ASN A 76 -9.63 -0.83 -10.72
CA ASN A 76 -8.23 -0.40 -10.64
C ASN A 76 -7.90 0.41 -9.37
N VAL A 77 -8.65 0.27 -8.27
CA VAL A 77 -8.40 1.02 -7.02
C VAL A 77 -6.95 0.89 -6.56
N PHE A 78 -6.41 -0.33 -6.59
CA PHE A 78 -5.05 -0.59 -6.15
C PHE A 78 -4.01 0.18 -6.97
N SER A 79 -4.03 0.02 -8.30
CA SER A 79 -3.05 0.62 -9.22
C SER A 79 -3.20 2.13 -9.39
N ASN A 80 -4.44 2.64 -9.32
CA ASN A 80 -4.71 4.07 -9.43
C ASN A 80 -4.44 4.85 -8.14
N HIS A 81 -4.63 4.22 -6.97
CA HIS A 81 -4.60 4.92 -5.70
C HIS A 81 -3.64 4.31 -4.68
N LEU A 82 -3.90 3.08 -4.23
CA LEU A 82 -3.26 2.54 -3.02
C LEU A 82 -1.74 2.44 -3.18
N ILE A 83 -1.25 1.89 -4.30
CA ILE A 83 0.19 1.73 -4.50
C ILE A 83 0.93 3.07 -4.55
N ARG A 84 0.30 4.10 -5.13
CA ARG A 84 0.86 5.46 -5.20
C ARG A 84 0.96 6.10 -3.82
N ILE A 85 -0.05 5.88 -2.96
CA ILE A 85 -0.02 6.34 -1.58
C ILE A 85 1.11 5.66 -0.81
N ILE A 86 1.20 4.32 -0.90
CA ILE A 86 2.23 3.56 -0.19
C ILE A 86 3.63 4.04 -0.61
N VAL A 87 3.94 4.15 -1.91
CA VAL A 87 5.28 4.59 -2.34
C VAL A 87 5.58 6.04 -1.96
N ASN A 88 4.58 6.90 -1.80
CA ASN A 88 4.78 8.29 -1.37
C ASN A 88 5.28 8.37 0.07
N PHE A 89 4.78 7.52 0.98
CA PHE A 89 5.25 7.46 2.36
C PHE A 89 6.72 7.03 2.51
N HIS A 90 7.35 6.56 1.43
CA HIS A 90 8.80 6.31 1.44
C HIS A 90 9.61 7.59 1.69
N HIS A 91 9.04 8.75 1.36
CA HIS A 91 9.64 10.07 1.56
C HIS A 91 9.06 10.82 2.77
N ASP A 92 8.33 10.12 3.66
CA ASP A 92 7.79 10.73 4.87
C ASP A 92 8.94 11.24 5.77
N ASP A 93 8.72 12.35 6.48
CA ASP A 93 9.72 12.92 7.40
C ASP A 93 9.93 12.02 8.63
N ASP A 94 8.89 11.27 9.03
CA ASP A 94 8.94 10.38 10.18
C ASP A 94 9.57 9.01 9.83
N GLN A 95 10.50 8.57 10.68
CA GLN A 95 11.22 7.32 10.46
C GLN A 95 10.34 6.07 10.60
N GLN A 96 9.39 6.07 11.53
CA GLN A 96 8.51 4.93 11.77
C GLN A 96 7.55 4.76 10.59
N VAL A 97 7.01 5.86 10.05
CA VAL A 97 6.20 5.84 8.82
C VAL A 97 6.99 5.24 7.66
N ARG A 98 8.26 5.64 7.45
CA ARG A 98 9.13 5.06 6.41
C ARG A 98 9.39 3.56 6.64
N GLN A 99 9.56 3.12 7.88
CA GLN A 99 9.75 1.70 8.22
C GLN A 99 8.47 0.88 7.97
N SER A 100 7.31 1.35 8.40
CA SER A 100 6.03 0.69 8.13
C SER A 100 5.72 0.66 6.63
N THR A 101 6.11 1.71 5.90
CA THR A 101 6.02 1.74 4.42
C THR A 101 6.86 0.64 3.78
N HIS A 102 8.08 0.42 4.27
CA HIS A 102 8.95 -0.64 3.77
C HIS A 102 8.29 -2.02 3.93
N VAL A 103 7.75 -2.29 5.13
CA VAL A 103 7.03 -3.53 5.43
C VAL A 103 5.77 -3.68 4.56
N ALA A 104 5.00 -2.60 4.39
CA ALA A 104 3.79 -2.59 3.57
C ALA A 104 4.10 -2.91 2.10
N LEU A 105 5.11 -2.26 1.52
CA LEU A 105 5.54 -2.54 0.13
C LEU A 105 6.02 -3.98 -0.03
N LEU A 106 6.79 -4.50 0.93
CA LEU A 106 7.28 -5.87 0.85
C LEU A 106 6.12 -6.85 0.85
N LYS A 107 5.14 -6.66 1.75
CA LYS A 107 3.92 -7.47 1.82
C LYS A 107 3.11 -7.42 0.52
N ILE A 108 2.98 -6.26 -0.11
CA ILE A 108 2.32 -6.10 -1.41
C ILE A 108 3.01 -6.94 -2.50
N ILE A 109 4.34 -6.92 -2.55
CA ILE A 109 5.14 -7.68 -3.53
C ILE A 109 5.04 -9.19 -3.26
N GLU A 110 5.26 -9.62 -2.02
CA GLU A 110 5.24 -11.03 -1.63
C GLU A 110 3.87 -11.70 -1.82
N ARG A 111 2.78 -10.93 -1.64
CA ARG A 111 1.41 -11.39 -1.89
C ARG A 111 1.01 -11.35 -3.36
N GLY A 112 1.85 -10.76 -4.19
CA GLY A 112 1.61 -10.66 -5.61
C GLY A 112 0.45 -9.79 -6.03
N LEU A 113 0.31 -8.67 -5.34
CA LEU A 113 -0.75 -7.69 -5.60
C LEU A 113 -0.36 -6.69 -6.69
N LEU A 114 0.92 -6.65 -7.08
CA LEU A 114 1.41 -5.75 -8.13
C LEU A 114 1.08 -6.29 -9.52
N ASP A 115 0.32 -5.52 -10.27
CA ASP A 115 0.29 -5.68 -11.72
C ASP A 115 1.61 -5.21 -12.36
N LYS A 116 1.78 -5.57 -13.63
CA LYS A 116 3.00 -5.26 -14.38
C LYS A 116 3.26 -3.77 -14.52
N GLU A 117 2.23 -2.97 -14.76
CA GLU A 117 2.35 -1.53 -14.97
C GLU A 117 2.76 -0.82 -13.66
N SER A 118 2.10 -1.18 -12.55
CA SER A 118 2.44 -0.69 -11.21
C SER A 118 3.88 -1.05 -10.82
N ALA A 119 4.33 -2.27 -11.14
CA ALA A 119 5.71 -2.68 -10.90
C ALA A 119 6.72 -1.86 -11.72
N GLU A 120 6.47 -1.67 -13.02
CA GLU A 120 7.39 -0.98 -13.94
C GLU A 120 7.46 0.53 -13.71
N PHE A 121 6.31 1.18 -13.53
CA PHE A 121 6.22 2.64 -13.59
C PHE A 121 6.04 3.32 -12.23
N ILE A 122 5.73 2.57 -11.17
CA ILE A 122 5.51 3.14 -9.83
C ILE A 122 6.55 2.62 -8.84
N VAL A 123 6.64 1.29 -8.66
CA VAL A 123 7.51 0.69 -7.65
C VAL A 123 8.97 0.77 -8.05
N ALA A 124 9.34 0.30 -9.25
CA ALA A 124 10.75 0.27 -9.67
C ALA A 124 11.45 1.65 -9.63
N PRO A 125 10.85 2.76 -10.13
CA PRO A 125 11.46 4.08 -10.01
C PRO A 125 11.66 4.53 -8.56
N THR A 126 10.77 4.14 -7.66
CA THR A 126 10.88 4.46 -6.23
C THR A 126 12.04 3.70 -5.61
N LEU A 127 12.15 2.39 -5.86
CA LEU A 127 13.25 1.57 -5.37
C LEU A 127 14.60 2.01 -5.94
N LEU A 128 14.64 2.52 -7.18
CA LEU A 128 15.88 2.98 -7.83
C LEU A 128 16.52 4.14 -7.07
N ARG A 129 15.68 4.98 -6.44
CA ARG A 129 16.08 6.15 -5.66
C ARG A 129 16.41 5.82 -4.21
N MET A 130 16.24 4.57 -3.75
CA MET A 130 16.58 4.17 -2.39
C MET A 130 18.11 4.22 -2.16
N PRO A 131 18.57 4.94 -1.14
CA PRO A 131 20.01 5.02 -0.83
C PRO A 131 20.54 3.77 -0.11
N LEU A 132 19.68 2.98 0.52
CA LEU A 132 20.07 1.85 1.38
C LEU A 132 20.09 0.52 0.62
N LEU A 133 21.28 -0.04 0.43
CA LEU A 133 21.49 -1.33 -0.24
C LEU A 133 20.75 -2.52 0.39
N PRO A 134 20.69 -2.68 1.73
CA PRO A 134 20.00 -3.84 2.33
C PRO A 134 18.50 -3.86 2.03
N ALA A 135 17.81 -2.72 2.20
CA ALA A 135 16.40 -2.59 1.88
C ALA A 135 16.14 -2.82 0.38
N LYS A 136 16.99 -2.26 -0.47
CA LYS A 136 16.91 -2.44 -1.93
C LYS A 136 17.07 -3.91 -2.35
N LEU A 137 17.99 -4.64 -1.72
CA LEU A 137 18.21 -6.06 -1.98
C LEU A 137 17.01 -6.91 -1.55
N GLU A 138 16.36 -6.55 -0.44
CA GLU A 138 15.15 -7.24 0.04
C GLU A 138 14.02 -7.12 -0.99
N PHE A 139 13.74 -5.92 -1.49
CA PHE A 139 12.75 -5.73 -2.55
C PHE A 139 13.12 -6.46 -3.84
N HIS A 140 14.38 -6.40 -4.23
CA HIS A 140 14.86 -7.12 -5.42
C HIS A 140 14.58 -8.62 -5.30
N ARG A 141 14.92 -9.23 -4.15
CA ARG A 141 14.64 -10.65 -3.89
C ARG A 141 13.14 -10.97 -3.93
N ALA A 142 12.30 -10.11 -3.35
CA ALA A 142 10.86 -10.31 -3.35
C ALA A 142 10.27 -10.24 -4.78
N ILE A 143 10.67 -9.25 -5.58
CA ILE A 143 10.24 -9.09 -6.98
C ILE A 143 10.72 -10.29 -7.82
N ASP A 144 11.98 -10.68 -7.66
CA ASP A 144 12.56 -11.84 -8.35
C ASP A 144 11.82 -13.13 -8.01
N CYS A 145 11.56 -13.38 -6.72
CA CYS A 145 10.86 -14.56 -6.26
C CYS A 145 9.46 -14.64 -6.85
N HIS A 146 8.76 -13.51 -6.86
CA HIS A 146 7.39 -13.41 -7.37
C HIS A 146 7.33 -13.65 -8.89
N TRP A 147 8.18 -13.01 -9.68
CA TRP A 147 8.11 -13.09 -11.15
C TRP A 147 8.88 -14.24 -11.79
N LYS A 148 9.80 -14.89 -11.08
CA LYS A 148 10.32 -16.20 -11.52
C LYS A 148 9.24 -17.28 -11.57
N GLN A 149 8.14 -17.11 -10.82
CA GLN A 149 7.02 -18.04 -10.77
C GLN A 149 5.90 -17.70 -11.78
N SER A 150 5.98 -16.55 -12.46
CA SER A 150 4.98 -16.09 -13.42
C SER A 150 5.29 -16.57 -14.84
N THR A 151 4.28 -17.03 -15.57
CA THR A 151 4.40 -17.44 -16.99
C THR A 151 4.43 -16.24 -17.96
N VAL A 152 4.29 -15.02 -17.44
CA VAL A 152 4.28 -13.77 -18.20
C VAL A 152 5.72 -13.32 -18.50
N SER A 153 5.96 -12.76 -19.69
CA SER A 153 7.26 -12.24 -20.13
C SER A 153 7.93 -11.40 -19.03
N PRO A 154 9.27 -11.51 -18.84
CA PRO A 154 9.96 -10.78 -17.77
C PRO A 154 9.57 -9.31 -17.78
N ILE A 155 9.17 -8.80 -16.61
CA ILE A 155 8.99 -7.36 -16.41
C ILE A 155 10.32 -6.67 -16.76
N ARG A 156 10.29 -5.54 -17.48
CA ARG A 156 11.50 -4.80 -17.90
C ARG A 156 12.41 -4.43 -16.72
N VAL A 157 11.83 -4.32 -15.53
CA VAL A 157 12.50 -4.17 -14.22
C VAL A 157 13.57 -5.24 -14.02
N VAL A 158 13.33 -6.52 -14.32
CA VAL A 158 14.35 -7.59 -14.18
C VAL A 158 15.57 -7.37 -15.10
N VAL A 159 15.41 -6.56 -16.15
CA VAL A 159 16.47 -6.25 -17.12
C VAL A 159 17.17 -4.91 -16.81
N MET A 160 16.63 -4.10 -15.89
CA MET A 160 17.13 -2.77 -15.54
C MET A 160 17.85 -2.73 -14.17
N TRP A 161 17.97 -3.87 -13.48
CA TRP A 161 18.69 -4.00 -12.20
C TRP A 161 19.92 -4.88 -12.32
#